data_AF-A0AAW6YPY5-F1
#
_entry.id   AF-A0AAW6YPY5-F1
#
_cell.length_a   1.000
_cell.length_b   1.000
_cell.length_c   1.000
_cell.angle_alpha   90.00
_cell.angle_beta   90.00
_cell.angle_gamma   90.00
#
_symmetry.space_group_name_H-M   'P 1'
#
loop_
_entity.id
_entity.type
_entity.pdbx_description
1 polymer ?
#
loop_
_entity_poly.entity_id
_entity_poly.type
_entity_poly.pdbx_seq_one_letter_code
_entity_poly.pdbx_strand_id
1 'polypeptide(L)'
;PGIGALTEFLCESAGRVLAFEVDDRLLPVLEAELGHYDNLTVLHQDILEANLKASVAQYFPDSKRLAVVANLPYYITTPIIFHFLESDLEVSDFA
;
A
#
# COMPACT_ATOMS: atom_id res chain seq x y z
N PRO A 1 5.02 3.81 3.20
CA PRO A 1 4.25 4.77 4.03
C PRO A 1 5.22 5.59 4.89
N GLY A 2 5.18 6.92 4.82
CA GLY A 2 6.01 7.76 5.69
C GLY A 2 5.68 7.59 7.18
N ILE A 3 5.42 8.68 7.89
CA ILE A 3 5.09 8.61 9.34
C ILE A 3 3.63 8.12 9.58
N GLY A 4 2.98 7.50 8.58
CA GLY A 4 1.68 6.85 8.77
C GLY A 4 0.43 7.73 8.67
N ALA A 5 0.54 9.07 8.64
CA ALA A 5 -0.65 9.96 8.65
C ALA A 5 -1.68 9.66 7.54
N LEU A 6 -1.25 9.46 6.29
CA LEU A 6 -2.15 9.07 5.19
C LEU A 6 -2.72 7.66 5.43
N THR A 7 -1.89 6.75 5.95
CA THR A 7 -2.27 5.35 6.21
C THR A 7 -3.33 5.27 7.30
N GLU A 8 -3.24 6.10 8.35
CA GLU A 8 -4.23 6.22 9.42
C GLU A 8 -5.62 6.58 8.86
N PHE A 9 -5.72 7.66 8.08
CA PHE A 9 -6.97 8.04 7.42
C PHE A 9 -7.56 6.94 6.53
N LEU A 10 -6.70 6.17 5.86
CA LEU A 10 -7.14 5.03 5.05
C LEU A 10 -7.67 3.89 5.93
N CYS A 11 -7.06 3.63 7.08
CA CYS A 11 -7.52 2.59 8.00
C CYS A 11 -8.91 2.91 8.58
N GLU A 12 -9.24 4.19 8.77
CA GLU A 12 -10.57 4.63 9.23
C GLU A 12 -11.66 4.50 8.15
N SER A 13 -11.29 4.58 6.87
CA SER A 13 -12.24 4.69 5.76
C SER A 13 -12.34 3.43 4.89
N ALA A 14 -11.33 2.55 4.92
CA ALA A 14 -11.22 1.37 4.07
C ALA A 14 -11.46 0.08 4.86
N GLY A 15 -12.00 -0.94 4.16
CA GLY A 15 -12.20 -2.26 4.76
C GLY A 15 -10.90 -3.00 5.09
N ARG A 16 -9.86 -2.82 4.27
CA ARG A 16 -8.50 -3.33 4.47
C ARG A 16 -7.51 -2.35 3.84
N VAL A 17 -6.32 -2.27 4.42
CA VAL A 17 -5.22 -1.43 3.94
C VAL A 17 -3.96 -2.29 3.86
N LEU A 18 -3.29 -2.25 2.71
CA LEU A 18 -1.99 -2.87 2.49
C LEU A 18 -0.99 -1.77 2.16
N ALA A 19 0.06 -1.64 2.95
CA ALA A 19 1.09 -0.63 2.75
C ALA A 19 2.44 -1.29 2.48
N PHE A 20 3.15 -0.81 1.46
CA PHE A 20 4.52 -1.23 1.14
C PHE A 20 5.49 -0.17 1.66
N GLU A 21 6.41 -0.56 2.54
CA GLU A 21 7.49 0.28 3.07
C GLU A 21 8.84 -0.35 2.75
N VAL A 22 9.84 0.47 2.40
CA VAL A 22 11.21 0.00 2.12
C VAL A 22 12.18 0.40 3.23
N ASP A 23 11.90 1.48 3.96
CA ASP A 23 12.68 1.99 5.09
C ASP A 23 12.37 1.21 6.38
N ASP A 24 13.31 0.35 6.77
CA ASP A 24 13.24 -0.48 7.97
C ASP A 24 13.12 0.36 9.26
N ARG A 25 13.62 1.59 9.25
CA ARG A 25 13.55 2.51 10.41
C ARG A 25 12.14 3.02 10.66
N LEU A 26 11.26 2.98 9.66
CA LEU A 26 9.86 3.40 9.79
C LEU A 26 8.97 2.29 10.32
N LEU A 27 9.37 1.02 10.22
CA LEU A 27 8.53 -0.10 10.69
C LEU A 27 8.19 -0.01 12.19
N PRO A 28 9.14 0.27 13.11
CA PRO A 28 8.80 0.42 14.53
C PRO A 28 7.88 1.61 14.80
N VAL A 29 7.99 2.67 13.99
CA VAL A 29 7.12 3.86 14.10
C VAL A 29 5.71 3.50 13.65
N LEU A 30 5.57 2.85 12.49
CA LEU A 30 4.27 2.41 11.97
C LEU A 30 3.60 1.42 12.91
N GLU A 31 4.35 0.50 13.51
CA GLU A 31 3.81 -0.44 14.50
C GLU A 31 3.33 0.29 15.77
N ALA A 32 4.11 1.24 16.28
CA ALA A 32 3.75 2.00 17.48
C ALA A 32 2.51 2.88 17.26
N GLU A 33 2.42 3.54 16.10
CA GLU A 33 1.34 4.48 15.79
C GLU A 33 0.09 3.75 15.26
N LEU A 34 0.23 2.72 14.43
CA LEU A 34 -0.87 2.11 13.67
C LEU A 34 -1.09 0.62 13.96
N GLY A 35 -0.28 -0.01 14.81
CA GLY A 35 -0.41 -1.45 15.13
C GLY A 35 -1.72 -1.82 15.84
N HIS A 36 -2.51 -0.83 16.27
CA HIS A 36 -3.83 -1.02 16.85
C HIS A 36 -4.95 -1.19 15.80
N TYR A 37 -4.67 -1.00 14.51
CA TYR A 37 -5.62 -1.22 13.42
C TYR A 37 -5.58 -2.68 12.92
N ASP A 38 -6.65 -3.44 13.18
CA ASP A 38 -6.78 -4.84 12.74
C ASP A 38 -6.88 -5.00 11.21
N ASN A 39 -7.17 -3.93 10.49
CA ASN A 39 -7.36 -3.92 9.04
C ASN A 39 -6.12 -3.45 8.25
N LEU A 40 -5.01 -3.15 8.93
CA LEU A 40 -3.75 -2.74 8.31
C LEU A 40 -2.79 -3.94 8.19
N THR A 41 -2.14 -4.05 7.03
CA THR A 41 -0.97 -4.89 6.84
C THR A 41 0.16 -4.06 6.24
N VAL A 42 1.32 -4.08 6.88
CA VAL A 42 2.53 -3.41 6.39
C VAL A 42 3.51 -4.47 5.90
N LEU A 43 3.92 -4.37 4.63
CA LEU A 43 4.96 -5.20 4.04
C LEU A 43 6.25 -4.40 3.93
N HIS A 44 7.32 -4.92 4.50
CA HIS A 44 8.67 -4.40 4.28
C HIS A 44 9.19 -4.91 2.93
N GLN A 45 8.86 -4.19 1.87
CA GLN A 45 9.14 -4.57 0.49
C GLN A 45 9.10 -3.35 -0.42
N ASP A 46 10.01 -3.30 -1.41
CA ASP A 46 9.93 -2.34 -2.49
C ASP A 46 8.73 -2.65 -3.40
N ILE A 47 7.87 -1.66 -3.60
CA ILE A 47 6.70 -1.76 -4.47
C ILE A 47 7.07 -2.17 -5.91
N LEU A 48 8.24 -1.76 -6.41
CA LEU A 48 8.71 -2.08 -7.76
C LEU A 48 9.11 -3.56 -7.91
N GLU A 49 9.41 -4.23 -6.81
CA GLU A 49 9.73 -5.66 -6.78
C GLU A 49 8.50 -6.51 -6.39
N ALA A 50 7.44 -5.87 -5.92
CA ALA A 50 6.24 -6.56 -5.46
C ALA A 50 5.42 -7.14 -6.62
N ASN A 51 4.98 -8.39 -6.46
CA ASN A 51 3.96 -8.97 -7.32
C ASN A 51 2.57 -8.46 -6.89
N LEU A 52 2.14 -7.34 -7.48
CA LEU A 52 0.91 -6.65 -7.10
C LEU A 52 -0.32 -7.56 -7.17
N LYS A 53 -0.44 -8.39 -8.21
CA LYS A 53 -1.57 -9.31 -8.40
C LYS A 53 -1.62 -10.39 -7.34
N ALA A 54 -0.48 -10.97 -6.99
CA ALA A 54 -0.39 -11.96 -5.91
C ALA A 54 -0.72 -11.33 -4.55
N SER A 55 -0.19 -10.13 -4.28
CA SER A 55 -0.48 -9.36 -3.07
C SER A 55 -1.98 -9.06 -2.96
N VAL A 56 -2.61 -8.61 -4.04
CA VAL A 56 -4.05 -8.33 -4.04
C VAL A 56 -4.88 -9.60 -3.82
N ALA A 57 -4.54 -10.70 -4.49
CA ALA A 57 -5.23 -11.98 -4.28
C ALA A 57 -5.09 -12.50 -2.83
N GLN A 58 -3.94 -12.26 -2.19
CA GLN A 58 -3.68 -12.70 -0.82
C GLN A 58 -4.39 -11.83 0.22
N TYR A 59 -4.28 -10.50 0.11
CA TYR A 59 -4.74 -9.58 1.15
C TYR A 59 -6.14 -9.03 0.91
N PHE A 60 -6.65 -9.13 -0.32
CA PHE A 60 -7.95 -8.60 -0.76
C PHE A 60 -8.78 -9.60 -1.58
N PRO A 61 -8.92 -10.88 -1.16
CA PRO A 61 -9.49 -11.95 -1.99
C PRO A 61 -10.94 -11.69 -2.45
N ASP A 62 -11.73 -10.94 -1.67
CA ASP A 62 -13.15 -10.66 -1.93
C ASP A 62 -13.44 -9.19 -2.25
N SER A 63 -12.41 -8.39 -2.52
CA SER A 63 -12.57 -6.95 -2.73
C SER A 63 -13.17 -6.64 -4.11
N LYS A 64 -14.32 -5.96 -4.12
CA LYS A 64 -14.98 -5.48 -5.34
C LYS A 64 -14.45 -4.15 -5.85
N ARG A 65 -13.71 -3.42 -5.01
CA ARG A 65 -13.15 -2.11 -5.32
C ARG A 65 -11.74 -2.05 -4.75
N LEU A 66 -10.78 -1.74 -5.61
CA LEU A 66 -9.38 -1.58 -5.24
C LEU A 66 -8.97 -0.15 -5.57
N ALA A 67 -8.53 0.58 -4.55
CA ALA A 67 -7.96 1.92 -4.72
C ALA A 67 -6.47 1.88 -4.40
N VAL A 68 -5.66 2.49 -5.26
CA VAL A 68 -4.25 2.73 -5.01
C VAL A 68 -4.12 4.17 -4.55
N VAL A 69 -3.59 4.38 -3.35
CA VAL A 69 -3.41 5.71 -2.77
C VAL A 69 -1.96 5.86 -2.34
N ALA A 70 -1.24 6.85 -2.89
CA ALA A 70 0.17 7.00 -2.58
C ALA A 70 0.70 8.43 -2.69
N ASN A 71 1.43 8.88 -1.66
CA ASN A 71 2.29 10.06 -1.75
C ASN A 71 3.66 9.65 -2.29
N LEU A 72 3.79 9.53 -3.61
CA LEU A 72 4.97 8.95 -4.27
C LEU A 72 6.17 9.90 -4.25
N PRO A 73 7.40 9.38 -4.04
CA PRO A 73 8.61 10.19 -4.19
C PRO A 73 8.82 10.59 -5.64
N TYR A 74 9.08 11.87 -5.91
CA TYR A 74 9.20 12.42 -7.26
C TYR A 74 10.22 11.69 -8.17
N TYR A 75 11.25 11.08 -7.60
CA TYR A 75 12.33 10.44 -8.36
C TYR A 75 11.99 9.02 -8.85
N ILE A 76 10.95 8.38 -8.31
CA ILE A 76 10.49 7.02 -8.70
C ILE A 76 9.01 6.97 -9.09
N THR A 77 8.32 8.10 -9.23
CA THR A 77 6.91 8.10 -9.64
C THR A 77 6.69 7.37 -10.96
N THR A 78 7.47 7.70 -12.00
CA THR A 78 7.32 7.09 -13.34
C THR A 78 7.41 5.56 -13.31
N PRO A 79 8.49 4.93 -12.79
CA PRO A 79 8.55 3.47 -12.75
C PRO A 79 7.43 2.85 -11.91
N ILE A 80 6.97 3.50 -10.85
CA ILE A 80 5.83 2.99 -10.06
C ILE A 80 4.55 2.98 -10.89
N ILE A 81 4.24 4.06 -11.60
CA ILE A 81 3.04 4.12 -12.45
C ILE A 81 3.10 3.04 -13.55
N PHE A 82 4.25 2.88 -14.22
CA PHE A 82 4.41 1.82 -15.23
C PHE A 82 4.25 0.43 -14.64
N HIS A 83 4.81 0.17 -13.45
CA HIS A 83 4.66 -1.10 -12.76
C HIS A 83 3.19 -1.46 -12.50
N PHE A 84 2.38 -0.49 -12.08
CA PHE A 84 0.93 -0.70 -11.93
C PHE A 84 0.24 -0.96 -13.28
N LEU A 85 0.57 -0.19 -14.33
CA LEU A 85 -0.01 -0.37 -15.66
C LEU A 85 0.35 -1.74 -16.29
N GLU A 86 1.54 -2.25 -16.01
CA GLU A 86 2.03 -3.54 -16.52
C GLU A 86 1.59 -4.74 -15.67
N SER A 87 1.04 -4.51 -14.46
CA SER A 87 0.69 -5.56 -13.51
C SER A 87 -0.63 -6.31 -13.81
N ASP A 88 -1.36 -5.93 -14.87
CA ASP A 88 -2.72 -6.42 -15.20
C ASP A 88 -3.69 -6.36 -14.00
N LEU A 89 -3.48 -5.39 -13.10
CA LEU A 89 -4.26 -5.22 -11.88
C LEU A 89 -5.49 -4.35 -12.17
N GLU A 90 -6.68 -4.85 -11.87
CA GLU A 90 -7.91 -4.07 -12.02
C GLU A 90 -8.04 -3.08 -10.85
N VAL A 91 -7.57 -1.86 -11.08
CA VAL A 91 -7.66 -0.75 -10.13
C VAL A 91 -8.90 0.08 -10.44
N SER A 92 -9.72 0.34 -9.42
CA SER A 92 -10.91 1.18 -9.53
C SER A 92 -10.57 2.66 -9.47
N ASP A 93 -9.60 3.04 -8.65
CA ASP A 93 -9.20 4.42 -8.40
C ASP A 93 -7.70 4.51 -8.12
N PHE A 94 -7.05 5.56 -8.64
CA PHE A 94 -5.64 5.86 -8.37
C PHE A 94 -5.54 7.32 -7.89
N ALA A 95 -5.03 7.54 -6.69
CA ALA A 95 -4.99 8.85 -6.03
C ALA A 95 -3.64 9.14 -5.34
#